data_AF-A0A954GN16-F1
#
_entry.id   AF-A0A954GN16-F1
#
_cell.length_a   1.000
_cell.length_b   1.000
_cell.length_c   1.000
_cell.angle_alpha   90.00
_cell.angle_beta   90.00
_cell.angle_gamma   90.00
#
_symmetry.space_group_name_H-M   'P 1'
#
loop_
_entity.id
_entity.type
_entity.pdbx_description
1 polymer ?
#
loop_
_entity_poly.entity_id
_entity_poly.type
_entity_poly.pdbx_seq_one_letter_code
_entity_poly.pdbx_strand_id
1 'polypeptide(L)' 'NDNLKHVGRMLGEMEEREACILRMRFGLDGDEPKTLKEIGESLGLTRERVRQIEAEALKQLNKGLLGE' A
#
# COMPACT_ATOMS: atom_id res chain seq x y z
N ASN A 1 16.28 -8.79 8.06
CA ASN A 1 14.80 -8.90 8.14
C ASN A 1 14.17 -7.67 8.82
N ASP A 2 14.88 -6.52 8.87
CA ASP A 2 14.41 -5.29 9.53
C ASP A 2 13.53 -4.42 8.62
N ASN A 3 13.79 -4.42 7.31
CA ASN A 3 13.04 -3.61 6.35
C ASN A 3 11.55 -3.98 6.30
N LEU A 4 11.20 -5.27 6.35
CA LEU A 4 9.79 -5.72 6.40
C LEU A 4 9.08 -5.26 7.68
N LYS A 5 9.77 -5.28 8.82
CA LYS A 5 9.23 -4.77 10.09
C LYS A 5 9.08 -3.25 10.09
N HIS A 6 9.96 -2.54 9.38
CA HIS A 6 9.87 -1.09 9.22
C HIS A 6 8.69 -0.71 8.34
N VAL A 7 8.56 -1.35 7.17
CA VAL A 7 7.42 -1.19 6.26
C VAL A 7 6.10 -1.51 6.97
N GLY A 8 6.04 -2.61 7.73
CA GLY A 8 4.84 -2.97 8.50
C GLY A 8 4.43 -1.93 9.55
N ARG A 9 5.39 -1.27 10.20
CA ARG A 9 5.12 -0.16 11.14
C ARG A 9 4.58 1.07 10.42
N MET A 10 5.23 1.49 9.34
CA MET A 10 4.78 2.63 8.55
C MET A 10 3.38 2.42 7.99
N LEU A 11 3.08 1.21 7.50
CA LEU A 11 1.73 0.82 7.06
C LEU A 11 0.69 0.86 8.19
N GLY A 12 1.11 0.76 9.46
CA GLY A 12 0.24 0.93 10.62
C GLY A 12 -0.04 2.40 10.97
N GLU A 13 0.80 3.34 10.50
CA GLU A 13 0.65 4.79 10.72
C GLU A 13 -0.02 5.50 9.53
N MET A 14 -0.14 4.84 8.38
CA MET A 14 -0.83 5.33 7.18
C MET A 14 -2.35 5.19 7.28
N GLU A 15 -3.11 5.86 6.41
CA GLU A 15 -4.55 5.62 6.35
C GLU A 15 -4.85 4.15 6.01
N GLU A 16 -5.87 3.60 6.65
CA GLU A 16 -6.26 2.20 6.54
C GLU A 16 -6.47 1.78 5.06
N ARG A 17 -7.00 2.69 4.23
CA ARG A 17 -7.20 2.47 2.79
C ARG A 17 -5.90 2.40 2.01
N GLU A 18 -4.96 3.31 2.28
CA GLU A 18 -3.64 3.33 1.64
C GLU A 18 -2.85 2.08 1.99
N ALA A 19 -2.80 1.76 3.29
CA ALA A 19 -2.14 0.57 3.79
C ALA A 19 -2.76 -0.72 3.20
N CYS A 20 -4.09 -0.80 3.12
CA CYS A 20 -4.79 -1.92 2.51
C CYS A 20 -4.42 -2.11 1.04
N ILE A 21 -4.43 -1.03 0.24
CA ILE A 21 -4.03 -1.08 -1.16
C ILE A 21 -2.59 -1.58 -1.32
N LEU A 22 -1.64 -1.05 -0.52
CA LEU A 22 -0.25 -1.52 -0.57
C LEU A 22 -0.12 -2.98 -0.12
N ARG A 23 -0.82 -3.41 0.93
CA ARG A 23 -0.81 -4.81 1.38
C ARG A 23 -1.32 -5.76 0.30
N MET A 24 -2.44 -5.43 -0.35
CA MET A 24 -2.99 -6.23 -1.45
C MET A 24 -2.08 -6.19 -2.68
N ARG A 25 -1.47 -5.04 -2.98
CA ARG A 25 -0.60 -4.86 -4.14
C ARG A 25 0.69 -5.66 -4.06
N PHE A 26 1.29 -5.73 -2.88
CA PHE A 26 2.59 -6.35 -2.64
C PHE A 26 2.50 -7.70 -1.92
N GLY A 27 1.30 -8.17 -1.58
CA GLY A 27 1.10 -9.45 -0.88
C GLY A 27 1.68 -9.46 0.54
N LEU A 28 1.69 -8.32 1.23
CA LEU A 28 2.40 -8.16 2.51
C LEU A 28 1.76 -8.92 3.68
N ASP A 29 0.50 -9.34 3.52
CA ASP A 29 -0.25 -10.14 4.50
C ASP A 29 -0.10 -11.66 4.24
N GLY A 30 0.70 -12.06 3.25
CA GLY A 30 0.82 -13.45 2.80
C GLY A 30 -0.20 -13.85 1.73
N ASP A 31 -1.01 -12.91 1.23
CA ASP A 31 -1.86 -13.08 0.06
C ASP A 31 -1.05 -12.89 -1.24
N GLU A 32 -1.56 -13.40 -2.36
CA GLU A 32 -0.93 -13.14 -3.66
C GLU A 32 -1.04 -11.65 -4.05
N PRO A 33 0.01 -11.06 -4.66
CA PRO A 33 0.00 -9.66 -5.07
C PRO A 33 -1.07 -9.43 -6.14
N LYS A 34 -1.95 -8.45 -5.89
CA LYS A 34 -3.08 -8.12 -6.77
C LYS A 34 -2.78 -6.99 -7.73
N THR A 35 -3.46 -7.01 -8.88
CA THR A 35 -3.39 -5.89 -9.83
C THR A 35 -4.23 -4.71 -9.36
N LEU A 36 -3.90 -3.49 -9.83
CA LEU A 36 -4.72 -2.29 -9.56
C LEU A 36 -6.19 -2.45 -9.95
N LYS A 37 -6.46 -3.28 -10.98
CA LYS A 37 -7.81 -3.60 -11.42
C LYS A 37 -8.52 -4.45 -10.37
N GLU A 38 -7.92 -5.56 -9.93
CA GLU A 38 -8.51 -6.45 -8.93
C GLU A 38 -8.71 -5.77 -7.57
N ILE A 39 -7.77 -4.93 -7.16
CA ILE A 39 -7.90 -4.11 -5.95
C ILE A 39 -9.07 -3.13 -6.10
N GLY A 40 -9.21 -2.51 -7.27
CA GLY A 40 -10.34 -1.63 -7.57
C GLY A 40 -11.68 -2.36 -7.51
N GLU A 41 -11.76 -3.54 -8.13
CA GLU A 41 -12.95 -4.39 -8.08
C GLU A 41 -13.30 -4.81 -6.64
N SER A 42 -12.30 -5.15 -5.83
CA SER A 42 -12.49 -5.53 -4.42
C SER A 42 -12.90 -4.38 -3.51
N LEU A 43 -12.48 -3.15 -3.81
CA LEU A 43 -12.74 -1.95 -3.00
C LEU A 43 -13.89 -1.09 -3.54
N GLY A 44 -14.50 -1.48 -4.66
CA GLY A 44 -15.52 -0.67 -5.35
C GLY A 44 -14.96 0.64 -5.91
N LEU A 45 -13.68 0.66 -6.26
CA LEU A 45 -12.95 1.82 -6.80
C LEU A 45 -12.58 1.63 -8.26
N THR A 46 -12.46 2.73 -8.99
CA THR A 46 -11.91 2.68 -10.35
C THR A 46 -10.40 2.42 -10.29
N ARG A 47 -9.86 1.81 -11.35
CA ARG A 47 -8.41 1.57 -11.49
C ARG A 47 -7.58 2.84 -11.30
N GLU A 48 -8.03 3.97 -11.86
CA GLU A 48 -7.32 5.25 -11.71
C GLU A 48 -7.34 5.74 -10.26
N ARG A 49 -8.46 5.55 -9.54
CA ARG A 49 -8.54 5.92 -8.12
C ARG A 49 -7.56 5.10 -7.28
N VAL A 50 -7.47 3.78 -7.52
CA VAL A 50 -6.49 2.93 -6.83
C VAL A 50 -5.06 3.36 -7.16
N ARG A 51 -4.77 3.70 -8.42
CA ARG A 51 -3.44 4.21 -8.82
C ARG A 51 -3.05 5.51 -8.11
N GLN A 52 -4.00 6.45 -7.97
CA GLN A 52 -3.75 7.69 -7.24
C GLN A 52 -3.40 7.40 -5.78
N ILE A 53 -4.21 6.57 -5.11
CA ILE A 53 -3.98 6.22 -3.71
C ILE A 53 -2.66 5.44 -3.54
N GLU A 54 -2.34 4.51 -4.45
CA GLU A 54 -1.04 3.81 -4.45
C GLU A 54 0.13 4.80 -4.55
N ALA A 55 0.04 5.80 -5.42
CA ALA A 55 1.10 6.79 -5.59
C ALA A 55 1.27 7.69 -4.35
N GLU A 56 0.18 8.12 -3.72
CA GLU A 56 0.22 8.88 -2.46
C GLU A 56 0.83 8.04 -1.33
N ALA A 57 0.38 6.79 -1.20
CA ALA A 57 0.85 5.86 -0.20
C ALA A 57 2.35 5.56 -0.37
N LEU A 58 2.81 5.31 -1.60
CA LEU A 58 4.23 5.12 -1.91
C LEU A 58 5.08 6.36 -1.62
N LYS A 59 4.54 7.56 -1.87
CA LYS A 59 5.22 8.81 -1.55
C LYS A 59 5.41 8.97 -0.04
N GLN A 60 4.39 8.65 0.75
CA GLN A 60 4.47 8.68 2.21
C GLN A 60 5.47 7.64 2.73
N LEU A 61 5.44 6.42 2.17
CA LEU A 61 6.35 5.35 2.53
C LEU A 61 7.82 5.68 2.17
N ASN A 62 8.04 6.36 1.04
CA ASN A 62 9.39 6.80 0.66
C ASN A 62 9.90 7.90 1.60
N LYS A 63 9.05 8.84 2.04
CA LYS A 63 9.45 9.89 2.99
C LYS A 63 9.94 9.31 4.31
N GLY A 64 9.19 8.40 4.92
CA GLY A 64 9.61 7.82 6.20
C GLY A 64 10.81 6.87 6.08
N LEU A 65 11.06 6.28 4.89
CA LEU A 65 12.28 5.51 4.62
C LEU A 65 13.52 6.40 4.39
N LEU A 66 13.34 7.56 3.77
CA LEU A 66 14.44 8.50 3.48
C LEU A 66 14.86 9.33 4.70
N GLY A 67 14.16 9.22 5.83
CA GLY A 67 14.53 9.88 7.08
C GLY A 67 14.61 11.40 6.94
N GLU A 68 13.48 12.09 6.99
CA GLU A 68 13.46 13.53 7.30
C GLU A 68 13.68 13.76 8.81
#